data_AF-A0A435TG84-F1
#
_entry.id   AF-A0A435TG84-F1
#
_cell.length_a   1.000
_cell.length_b   1.000
_cell.length_c   1.000
_cell.angle_alpha   90.00
_cell.angle_beta   90.00
_cell.angle_gamma   90.00
#
_symmetry.space_group_name_H-M   'P 1'
#
loop_
_entity.id
_entity.type
_entity.pdbx_description
1 polymer ?
#
loop_
_entity_poly.entity_id
_entity_poly.type
_entity_poly.pdbx_seq_one_letter_code
_entity_poly.pdbx_strand_id
1 'polypeptide(L)' 'MTDELEGVRDHYRATGLTERLKTVLAALGPEDQLLTPQQLGVLDQFHTRGLAATAELAQLAGIAAD' A
#
# COMPACT_ATOMS: atom_id res chain seq x y z
N MET A 1 22.95 2.17 -1.09
CA MET A 1 22.07 3.34 -1.30
C MET A 1 21.71 3.56 -2.77
N THR A 2 22.66 3.69 -3.70
CA THR A 2 22.33 3.85 -5.14
C THR A 2 21.71 2.59 -5.75
N ASP A 3 22.28 1.42 -5.49
CA ASP A 3 21.82 0.14 -6.07
C ASP A 3 20.43 -0.28 -5.56
N GLU A 4 20.12 0.04 -4.29
CA GLU A 4 18.80 -0.20 -3.69
C GLU A 4 17.73 0.68 -4.35
N LEU A 5 18.07 1.94 -4.67
CA LEU A 5 17.18 2.85 -5.38
C LEU A 5 17.00 2.46 -6.85
N GLU A 6 18.00 1.84 -7.46
CA GLU A 6 17.92 1.32 -8.83
C GLU A 6 16.96 0.13 -8.92
N GLY A 7 17.06 -0.83 -7.99
CA GLY A 7 16.08 -1.92 -7.89
C GLY A 7 14.64 -1.43 -7.66
N VAL A 8 14.45 -0.39 -6.83
CA VAL A 8 13.14 0.25 -6.65
C VAL A 8 12.65 0.90 -7.95
N ARG A 9 13.51 1.60 -8.68
CA ARG A 9 13.15 2.22 -9.96
C ARG A 9 12.77 1.19 -11.00
N ASP A 10 13.50 0.09 -11.09
CA ASP A 10 13.19 -1.00 -12.04
C ASP A 10 11.86 -1.67 -11.70
N HIS A 11 11.59 -1.87 -10.40
CA HIS A 11 10.29 -2.36 -9.94
C HIS A 11 9.13 -1.47 -10.41
N TYR A 12 9.27 -0.14 -10.30
CA TYR A 12 8.23 0.80 -10.73
C TYR A 12 8.21 1.05 -12.25
N ARG A 13 9.32 0.82 -12.96
CA ARG A 13 9.38 0.85 -14.44
C ARG A 13 8.89 -0.44 -15.08
N ALA A 14 8.67 -1.49 -14.31
CA ALA A 14 8.19 -2.76 -14.82
C ALA A 14 6.92 -2.57 -15.67
N THR A 15 6.96 -3.06 -16.90
CA THR A 15 5.84 -3.01 -17.84
C THR A 15 4.57 -3.58 -17.20
N GLY A 16 3.43 -2.93 -17.45
CA GLY A 16 2.14 -3.39 -16.92
C GLY A 16 1.91 -3.11 -15.45
N LEU A 17 2.73 -2.28 -14.78
CA LEU A 17 2.43 -1.79 -13.43
C LEU A 17 1.05 -1.13 -13.38
N THR A 18 0.74 -0.24 -14.33
CA THR A 18 -0.56 0.46 -14.39
C THR A 18 -1.72 -0.53 -14.49
N GLU A 19 -1.64 -1.53 -15.37
CA GLU A 19 -2.72 -2.51 -15.56
C GLU A 19 -2.93 -3.40 -14.32
N ARG A 20 -1.83 -3.78 -13.66
CA ARG A 20 -1.91 -4.51 -12.39
C ARG A 20 -2.57 -3.66 -11.31
N LEU A 21 -2.22 -2.37 -11.21
CA LEU A 21 -2.86 -1.44 -10.28
C LEU A 21 -4.35 -1.30 -10.58
N LYS A 22 -4.74 -1.10 -11.84
CA LYS A 22 -6.16 -1.02 -12.24
C LYS A 22 -6.94 -2.28 -11.87
N THR A 23 -6.36 -3.45 -12.09
CA THR A 23 -6.98 -4.73 -11.74
C THR A 23 -7.28 -4.83 -10.24
N VAL A 24 -6.34 -4.40 -9.39
CA VAL A 24 -6.53 -4.40 -7.94
C VAL A 24 -7.55 -3.35 -7.52
N LEU A 25 -7.48 -2.13 -8.07
CA LEU A 25 -8.39 -1.03 -7.73
C LEU A 25 -9.83 -1.31 -8.17
N ALA A 26 -10.04 -2.05 -9.25
CA ALA A 26 -11.38 -2.46 -9.70
C ALA A 26 -12.13 -3.32 -8.66
N ALA A 27 -11.42 -3.97 -7.72
CA ALA A 27 -12.04 -4.68 -6.61
C ALA A 27 -12.61 -3.73 -5.53
N LEU A 28 -12.19 -2.46 -5.52
CA LEU A 28 -12.60 -1.44 -4.55
C LEU A 28 -13.74 -0.54 -5.05
N GLY A 29 -13.96 -0.50 -6.36
CA GLY A 29 -15.05 0.24 -6.99
C GLY A 29 -14.88 0.42 -8.50
N PRO A 30 -15.88 1.03 -9.16
CA PRO A 30 -15.82 1.38 -10.59
C PRO A 30 -14.66 2.32 -10.91
N GLU A 31 -14.06 2.19 -12.10
CA GLU A 31 -12.92 3.02 -12.53
C GLU A 31 -13.26 4.51 -12.69
N ASP A 32 -14.52 4.83 -12.94
CA ASP A 32 -15.04 6.21 -13.07
C ASP A 32 -15.37 6.87 -11.72
N GLN A 33 -15.26 6.13 -10.61
CA GLN A 33 -15.52 6.64 -9.27
C GLN A 33 -14.22 6.97 -8.52
N LEU A 34 -14.18 8.15 -7.89
CA LEU A 34 -13.11 8.50 -6.98
C LEU A 34 -13.16 7.62 -5.73
N LEU A 35 -12.10 6.85 -5.49
CA LEU A 35 -11.96 6.08 -4.26
C LEU A 35 -11.67 7.00 -3.07
N THR A 36 -12.33 6.75 -1.95
CA THR A 36 -12.03 7.42 -0.69
C THR A 36 -10.74 6.88 -0.07
N PRO A 37 -10.04 7.68 0.76
CA PRO A 37 -8.88 7.19 1.52
C PRO A 37 -9.18 5.93 2.34
N GLN A 38 -10.40 5.82 2.89
CA GLN A 38 -10.84 4.65 3.66
C GLN A 38 -10.91 3.39 2.79
N GLN A 39 -11.38 3.49 1.55
CA GLN A 39 -11.42 2.36 0.60
C GLN A 39 -10.01 1.90 0.20
N LEU A 40 -9.05 2.82 0.13
CA LEU A 40 -7.65 2.50 -0.13
C LEU A 40 -6.93 1.88 1.08
N GLY A 41 -7.56 1.85 2.26
CA GLY A 41 -6.95 1.37 3.50
C GLY A 41 -6.43 -0.07 3.44
N VAL A 42 -7.01 -0.93 2.58
CA VAL A 42 -6.51 -2.30 2.36
C VAL A 42 -5.17 -2.36 1.61
N LEU A 43 -4.82 -1.30 0.89
CA LEU A 43 -3.53 -1.14 0.21
C LEU A 43 -2.52 -0.37 1.08
N ASP A 44 -2.97 0.18 2.20
CA ASP A 44 -2.12 0.87 3.16
C ASP A 44 -1.30 -0.16 3.94
N GLN A 45 -0.05 -0.36 3.53
CA GLN A 45 0.91 -1.21 4.24
C GLN A 45 1.43 -0.51 5.52
N PHE A 46 0.56 0.07 6.34
CA PHE A 46 0.89 0.86 7.54
C PHE A 46 1.61 2.20 7.29
N HIS A 47 1.54 2.77 6.09
CA HIS A 47 2.32 3.96 5.74
C HIS A 47 1.60 5.28 6.03
N THR A 48 0.26 5.29 5.99
CA THR A 48 -0.52 6.55 5.97
C THR A 48 -1.35 6.80 7.24
N ARG A 49 -1.61 5.78 8.06
CA ARG A 49 -2.47 5.88 9.26
C ARG A 49 -1.76 6.28 10.57
N GLY A 50 -0.46 6.58 10.51
CA GLY A 50 0.31 7.09 11.66
C GLY A 50 0.25 6.18 12.91
N LEU A 51 -0.18 6.73 14.05
CA LEU A 51 -0.26 5.99 15.32
C LEU A 51 -1.16 4.74 15.21
N ALA A 52 -2.28 4.82 14.48
CA ALA A 52 -3.16 3.68 14.30
C ALA A 52 -2.50 2.54 13.51
N ALA A 53 -1.71 2.89 12.49
CA ALA A 53 -0.89 1.92 11.75
C ALA A 53 0.19 1.27 12.64
N THR A 54 0.81 2.06 13.53
CA THR A 54 1.82 1.55 14.47
C THR A 54 1.21 0.56 15.48
N ALA A 55 0.02 0.86 16.00
CA ALA A 55 -0.69 -0.03 16.92
C ALA A 55 -1.11 -1.35 16.26
N GLU A 56 -1.62 -1.29 15.02
CA GLU A 56 -2.01 -2.48 14.25
C GLU A 56 -0.79 -3.34 13.89
N LEU A 57 0.33 -2.72 13.50
CA LEU A 57 1.59 -3.43 13.28
C LEU A 57 2.10 -4.10 14.56
N ALA A 58 2.05 -3.41 15.71
CA ALA A 58 2.45 -3.98 16.99
C ALA A 58 1.58 -5.20 17.34
N GLN A 59 0.27 -5.13 17.12
CA GLN A 59 -0.64 -6.25 17.33
C GLN A 59 -0.30 -7.46 16.45
N LEU A 60 -0.07 -7.25 15.14
CA LEU A 60 0.32 -8.32 14.21
C LEU A 60 1.70 -8.91 14.54
N ALA A 61 2.62 -8.09 15.05
CA ALA A 61 3.94 -8.52 15.49
C ALA A 61 3.93 -9.18 16.88
N GLY A 62 2.80 -9.22 17.58
CA GLY A 62 2.70 -9.75 18.93
C GLY A 62 3.41 -8.89 19.99
N ILE A 63 3.63 -7.60 19.70
CA ILE A 63 4.21 -6.64 20.63
C ILE A 63 3.07 -6.08 21.48
N ALA A 64 3.02 -6.48 22.74
CA ALA A 64 2.12 -5.89 23.74
C ALA A 64 2.86 -4.85 24.57
N ALA A 65 2.16 -3.81 25.02
CA ALA A 65 2.63 -3.00 26.13
C ALA A 65 2.54 -3.83 27.42
N ASP A 66 3.60 -3.79 28.21
CA ASP A 66 3.74 -4.38 29.54
C ASP A 66 2.83 -3.73 30.59
#